data_AF-E3ZNC0-F1
#
_entry.id   AF-E3ZNC0-F1
#
_cell.length_a   1.000
_cell.length_b   1.000
_cell.length_c   1.000
_cell.angle_alpha   90.00
_cell.angle_beta   90.00
_cell.angle_gamma   90.00
#
_symmetry.space_group_name_H-M   'P 1'
#
loop_
_entity.id
_entity.type
_entity.pdbx_description
1 polymer ?
#
loop_
_entity_poly.entity_id
_entity_poly.type
_entity_poly.pdbx_seq_one_letter_code
_entity_poly.pdbx_strand_id
1 'polypeptide(L)'
;IEILSSFANVLEKKLGYELDNTFKINLLIHVGCALERMVLNDGLTYHDDKNMIDTSVFKALEETNKEVIYKMNLKLTNDELCYLYDILNEIQPEVTI
;
A
#
# COMPACT_ATOMS: atom_id res chain seq x y z
N ILE A 1 5.89 14.99 -0.43
CA ILE A 1 6.29 14.48 -1.77
C ILE A 1 7.35 13.38 -1.62
N GLU A 2 8.48 13.62 -0.95
CA GLU A 2 9.56 12.62 -0.81
C GLU A 2 9.14 11.29 -0.16
N ILE A 3 8.24 11.32 0.83
CA ILE A 3 7.78 10.09 1.49
C ILE A 3 6.98 9.17 0.56
N LEU A 4 6.10 9.75 -0.27
CA LEU A 4 5.27 8.98 -1.21
C LEU A 4 6.13 8.39 -2.31
N SER A 5 7.07 9.18 -2.86
CA SER A 5 8.05 8.67 -3.81
C SER A 5 8.93 7.56 -3.19
N SER A 6 9.35 7.71 -1.93
CA SER A 6 10.11 6.67 -1.22
C SER A 6 9.29 5.40 -1.00
N PHE A 7 8.00 5.53 -0.68
CA PHE A 7 7.08 4.41 -0.53
C PHE A 7 6.98 3.61 -1.83
N ALA A 8 6.71 4.28 -2.96
CA ALA A 8 6.64 3.63 -4.26
C ALA A 8 7.96 2.92 -4.61
N ASN A 9 9.10 3.62 -4.47
CA ASN A 9 10.41 3.05 -4.82
C ASN A 9 10.75 1.81 -3.99
N VAL A 10 10.47 1.84 -2.69
CA VAL A 10 10.72 0.70 -1.80
C VAL A 10 9.77 -0.45 -2.11
N LEU A 11 8.49 -0.15 -2.37
CA LEU A 11 7.51 -1.16 -2.73
C LEU A 11 7.86 -1.87 -4.04
N GLU A 12 8.19 -1.12 -5.10
CA GLU A 12 8.62 -1.66 -6.39
C GLU A 12 9.86 -2.56 -6.25
N LYS A 13 10.84 -2.14 -5.45
CA LYS A 13 12.02 -2.94 -5.16
C LYS A 13 11.68 -4.27 -4.47
N LYS A 14 10.70 -4.28 -3.55
CA LYS A 14 10.26 -5.49 -2.84
C LYS A 14 9.40 -6.40 -3.71
N LEU A 15 8.60 -5.81 -4.59
CA LEU A 15 7.78 -6.53 -5.57
C LEU A 15 8.63 -7.11 -6.72
N GLY A 16 9.78 -6.50 -7.02
CA GLY A 16 10.67 -6.92 -8.10
C GLY A 16 10.24 -6.45 -9.48
N TYR A 17 9.30 -5.51 -9.57
CA TYR A 17 8.84 -4.90 -10.82
C TYR A 17 8.45 -3.45 -10.61
N GLU A 18 8.47 -2.67 -11.70
CA GLU A 18 7.97 -1.30 -11.71
C GLU A 18 6.46 -1.28 -11.95
N LEU A 19 5.76 -0.44 -11.20
CA LEU A 19 4.37 -0.11 -11.40
C LEU A 19 4.21 0.83 -12.60
N ASP A 20 3.20 0.60 -13.43
CA ASP A 20 2.80 1.58 -14.45
C ASP A 20 2.57 2.96 -13.82
N ASN A 21 2.90 4.04 -14.54
CA ASN A 21 2.82 5.40 -14.02
C ASN A 21 1.41 5.78 -13.54
N THR A 22 0.38 5.39 -14.28
CA THR A 22 -1.02 5.65 -13.91
C THR A 22 -1.35 4.91 -12.63
N PHE A 23 -0.95 3.63 -12.57
CA PHE A 23 -1.18 2.78 -11.42
C PHE A 23 -0.45 3.28 -10.16
N LYS A 24 0.80 3.69 -10.32
CA LYS A 24 1.65 4.27 -9.26
C LYS A 24 1.02 5.55 -8.70
N ILE A 25 0.56 6.45 -9.56
CA ILE A 25 -0.10 7.69 -9.11
C ILE A 25 -1.36 7.36 -8.31
N ASN A 26 -2.20 6.44 -8.81
CA ASN A 26 -3.42 6.06 -8.11
C ASN A 26 -3.12 5.45 -6.73
N LEU A 27 -2.17 4.50 -6.67
CA LEU A 27 -1.72 3.92 -5.41
C LEU A 27 -1.23 5.01 -4.42
N LEU A 28 -0.42 5.96 -4.89
CA LEU A 28 0.12 7.02 -4.03
C LEU A 28 -0.95 7.99 -3.51
N ILE A 29 -2.05 8.21 -4.25
CA ILE A 29 -3.22 8.94 -3.75
C ILE A 29 -3.80 8.21 -2.55
N HIS A 30 -4.04 6.90 -2.67
CA HIS A 30 -4.60 6.09 -1.58
C HIS A 30 -3.67 5.98 -0.37
N VAL A 31 -2.36 5.87 -0.59
CA VAL A 31 -1.36 5.93 0.49
C VAL A 31 -1.43 7.29 1.19
N GLY A 32 -1.55 8.40 0.45
CA GLY A 32 -1.74 9.73 1.02
C GLY A 32 -2.98 9.82 1.91
N CYS A 33 -4.12 9.33 1.43
CA CYS A 33 -5.37 9.30 2.21
C CYS A 33 -5.24 8.41 3.47
N ALA A 34 -4.58 7.27 3.37
CA ALA A 34 -4.35 6.39 4.52
C ALA A 34 -3.46 7.08 5.57
N LEU A 35 -2.43 7.82 5.15
CA LEU A 35 -1.60 8.60 6.05
C LEU A 35 -2.37 9.73 6.74
N GLU A 36 -3.21 10.45 6.00
CA GLU A 36 -4.10 11.47 6.57
C GLU A 36 -4.98 10.86 7.69
N ARG A 37 -5.60 9.71 7.43
CA ARG A 37 -6.40 8.99 8.44
C ARG A 37 -5.59 8.61 9.68
N MET A 38 -4.34 8.18 9.51
CA MET A 38 -3.46 7.87 10.64
C MET A 38 -3.11 9.11 11.47
N VAL A 39 -2.94 10.27 10.83
CA VAL A 39 -2.72 11.55 11.52
C VAL A 39 -3.96 11.96 12.32
N LEU A 40 -5.15 11.75 11.76
CA LEU A 40 -6.43 12.09 12.39
C LEU A 40 -6.93 11.05 13.41
N ASN A 41 -6.24 9.90 13.53
CA ASN A 41 -6.68 8.73 14.29
C ASN A 41 -8.06 8.20 13.85
N ASP A 42 -8.36 8.26 12.56
CA ASP A 42 -9.61 7.82 11.93
C ASP A 42 -9.34 6.74 10.88
N GLY A 43 -8.61 5.69 11.31
CA GLY A 43 -8.22 4.59 10.43
C GLY A 43 -9.40 3.73 9.99
N LEU A 44 -9.30 3.18 8.77
CA LEU A 44 -10.32 2.25 8.28
C LEU A 44 -10.26 0.89 9.01
N THR A 45 -11.42 0.25 9.09
CA THR A 45 -11.55 -1.17 9.45
C THR A 45 -11.75 -1.98 8.19
N TYR A 46 -10.93 -3.00 7.98
CA TYR A 46 -11.06 -3.89 6.84
C TYR A 46 -12.04 -5.02 7.15
N HIS A 47 -13.06 -5.18 6.31
CA HIS A 47 -14.21 -6.03 6.58
C HIS A 47 -14.20 -7.39 5.85
N ASP A 48 -13.35 -7.56 4.84
CA ASP A 48 -13.26 -8.81 4.09
C ASP A 48 -12.24 -9.79 4.70
N ASP A 49 -12.20 -11.02 4.16
CA ASP A 49 -11.32 -12.07 4.64
C ASP A 49 -9.84 -11.72 4.45
N LYS A 50 -9.05 -11.81 5.53
CA LYS A 50 -7.64 -11.40 5.52
C LYS A 50 -6.67 -12.46 5.00
N ASN A 51 -7.11 -13.28 4.05
CA ASN A 51 -6.32 -14.37 3.47
C ASN A 51 -5.06 -13.86 2.74
N MET A 52 -5.05 -12.59 2.33
CA MET A 52 -3.89 -11.96 1.68
C MET A 52 -2.69 -11.74 2.60
N ILE A 53 -2.83 -11.81 3.94
CA ILE A 53 -1.75 -11.45 4.88
C ILE A 53 -0.47 -12.27 4.65
N ASP A 54 -0.61 -13.53 4.22
CA ASP A 54 0.53 -14.42 3.99
C ASP A 54 1.18 -14.28 2.61
N THR A 55 0.59 -13.48 1.72
CA THR A 55 1.09 -13.27 0.35
C THR A 55 2.37 -12.45 0.34
N SER A 56 3.17 -12.61 -0.72
CA SER A 56 4.37 -11.80 -0.94
C SER A 56 4.05 -10.32 -1.11
N VAL A 57 2.93 -9.98 -1.78
CA VAL A 57 2.50 -8.61 -2.00
C VAL A 57 2.14 -7.92 -0.69
N PHE A 58 1.38 -8.58 0.19
CA PHE A 58 1.04 -8.01 1.49
C PHE A 58 2.28 -7.83 2.38
N LYS A 59 3.21 -8.81 2.36
CA LYS A 59 4.49 -8.68 3.07
C LYS A 59 5.34 -7.53 2.54
N ALA A 60 5.36 -7.31 1.22
CA ALA A 60 6.04 -6.17 0.62
C ALA A 60 5.44 -4.83 1.10
N LEU A 61 4.11 -4.73 1.19
CA LEU A 61 3.41 -3.57 1.77
C LEU A 61 3.76 -3.36 3.24
N GLU A 62 3.72 -4.42 4.05
CA GLU A 62 4.02 -4.36 5.48
C GLU A 62 5.48 -3.92 5.72
N GLU A 63 6.43 -4.47 4.98
CA GLU A 63 7.83 -4.08 5.08
C GLU A 63 8.07 -2.64 4.58
N THR A 64 7.38 -2.22 3.51
CA THR A 64 7.46 -0.84 3.02
C THR A 64 6.94 0.14 4.08
N ASN A 65 5.82 -0.19 4.73
CA ASN A 65 5.27 0.59 5.84
C ASN A 65 6.29 0.72 6.99
N LYS A 66 6.92 -0.38 7.39
CA LYS A 66 7.98 -0.39 8.42
C LYS A 66 9.21 0.43 8.01
N GLU A 67 9.64 0.36 6.76
CA GLU A 67 10.87 1.03 6.30
C GLU A 67 10.66 2.53 6.03
N VAL A 68 9.48 2.94 5.59
CA VAL A 68 9.23 4.30 5.10
C VAL A 68 8.38 5.08 6.08
N ILE A 69 7.19 4.57 6.43
CA ILE A 69 6.18 5.34 7.17
C ILE A 69 6.56 5.48 8.65
N TYR A 70 7.17 4.45 9.25
CA TYR A 70 7.58 4.49 10.66
C TYR A 70 8.62 5.58 10.94
N LYS A 71 9.39 6.01 9.93
CA LYS A 71 10.32 7.15 10.05
C LYS A 71 9.62 8.47 10.36
N MET A 72 8.30 8.56 10.13
CA MET A 72 7.48 9.74 10.43
C MET A 72 6.76 9.64 11.79
N ASN A 73 7.06 8.64 12.62
CA ASN A 73 6.27 8.29 13.81
C ASN A 73 4.79 7.99 13.49
N LEU A 74 4.53 7.55 12.26
CA LEU A 74 3.22 7.07 11.81
C LEU A 74 3.32 5.57 11.52
N LYS A 75 2.17 4.92 11.46
CA LYS A 75 2.05 3.52 11.06
C LYS A 75 0.73 3.34 10.33
N LEU A 76 0.76 2.83 9.10
CA LEU A 76 -0.46 2.29 8.49
C LEU A 76 -0.87 1.02 9.26
N THR A 77 -2.14 0.92 9.63
CA THR A 77 -2.68 -0.30 10.26
C THR A 77 -2.71 -1.43 9.25
N ASN A 78 -2.83 -2.68 9.74
CA ASN A 78 -3.01 -3.82 8.83
C ASN A 78 -4.24 -3.63 7.94
N ASP A 79 -5.29 -2.99 8.45
CA ASP A 79 -6.53 -2.76 7.72
C ASP A 79 -6.33 -1.77 6.56
N GLU A 80 -5.56 -0.69 6.77
CA GLU A 80 -5.14 0.18 5.67
C GLU A 80 -4.28 -0.57 4.64
N LEU A 81 -3.38 -1.45 5.10
CA LEU A 81 -2.58 -2.29 4.20
C LEU A 81 -3.43 -3.29 3.41
N CYS A 82 -4.55 -3.77 3.98
CA CYS A 82 -5.50 -4.64 3.29
C CYS A 82 -6.17 -3.89 2.13
N TYR A 83 -6.64 -2.67 2.36
CA TYR A 83 -7.19 -1.84 1.28
C TYR A 83 -6.14 -1.49 0.20
N LEU A 84 -4.91 -1.21 0.60
CA LEU A 84 -3.83 -0.99 -0.37
C LEU A 84 -3.50 -2.26 -1.16
N TYR A 85 -3.60 -3.44 -0.53
CA TYR A 85 -3.46 -4.72 -1.22
C TYR A 85 -4.56 -4.89 -2.26
N ASP A 86 -5.81 -4.56 -1.95
CA ASP A 86 -6.90 -4.65 -2.93
C ASP A 86 -6.67 -3.71 -4.10
N ILE A 87 -6.25 -2.46 -3.86
CA ILE A 87 -5.87 -1.53 -4.93
C ILE A 87 -4.73 -2.09 -5.80
N LEU A 88 -3.76 -2.78 -5.21
CA LEU A 88 -2.67 -3.47 -5.93
C LEU A 88 -3.18 -4.61 -6.84
N ASN A 89 -4.28 -5.27 -6.48
CA ASN A 89 -4.78 -6.45 -7.20
C ASN A 89 -6.00 -6.15 -8.08
N GLU A 90 -6.79 -5.12 -7.80
CA GLU A 90 -7.97 -4.72 -8.59
C GLU A 90 -7.59 -4.04 -9.91
N ILE A 91 -6.37 -3.53 -10.06
CA ILE A 91 -5.91 -2.84 -11.29
C ILE A 91 -4.94 -3.70 -12.11
N GLN A 92 -5.00 -5.03 -11.98
CA GLN A 92 -4.72 -5.90 -13.12
C GLN A 92 -6.06 -6.14 -13.85
N PRO A 93 -6.38 -5.40 -14.91
CA PRO A 93 -7.52 -5.75 -15.73
C PRO A 93 -7.28 -7.18 -16.22
N GLU A 94 -8.31 -8.00 -16.06
CA GLU A 94 -8.41 -9.37 -16.56
C GLU A 94 -7.65 -9.52 -17.89
N VAL A 95 -6.55 -10.29 -17.88
CA VAL A 95 -6.12 -10.96 -19.10
C VAL A 95 -7.12 -12.11 -19.28
N THR A 96 -8.24 -11.79 -19.94
CA THR A 96 -9.13 -12.79 -20.51
C THR A 96 -8.32 -13.57 -21.55
N ILE A 97 -8.05 -14.85 -21.29
CA ILE A 97 -7.60 -15.82 -22.30
C ILE A 97 -8.84 -16.40 -22.97
#